data_AF-A0A7S3FCK5-F1
#
_entry.id   AF-A0A7S3FCK5-F1
#
_cell.length_a   1.000
_cell.length_b   1.000
_cell.length_c   1.000
_cell.angle_alpha   90.00
_cell.angle_beta   90.00
_cell.angle_gamma   90.00
#
_symmetry.space_group_name_H-M   'P 1'
#
loop_
_entity.id
_entity.type
_entity.pdbx_description
1 polymer ?
#
loop_
_entity_poly.entity_id
_entity_poly.type
_entity_poly.pdbx_seq_one_letter_code
_entity_poly.pdbx_strand_id
1 'polypeptide(L)'
;RERAMQRVRLRAALGDEAPPSLSNGSDETVTTQWCSAVSLSQLLQRAGLTHRIDLLKVDCEGDECLILNGLQQQHWRLLRQVVLEVHDIHARLQRVVGLLRRHGFRVVTVQQQSSTVRGYRMEVPCSLRLWYVFATRSKAKHARRSPRTLSGPRGVTEV
;
A
#
# COMPACT_ATOMS: atom_id res chain seq x y z
N ARG A 1 -11.09 -14.34 -10.27
CA ARG A 1 -12.26 -13.47 -10.57
C ARG A 1 -11.85 -12.04 -10.90
N GLU A 2 -11.09 -11.35 -10.05
CA GLU A 2 -10.66 -9.95 -10.26
C GLU A 2 -9.79 -9.77 -11.53
N ARG A 3 -8.76 -10.59 -11.71
CA ARG A 3 -7.90 -10.59 -12.92
C ARG A 3 -8.69 -10.77 -14.22
N ALA A 4 -9.74 -11.59 -14.22
CA ALA A 4 -10.61 -11.76 -15.38
C ALA A 4 -11.43 -10.49 -15.68
N MET A 5 -11.94 -9.82 -14.63
CA MET A 5 -12.64 -8.54 -14.79
C MET A 5 -11.72 -7.43 -15.28
N GLN A 6 -10.48 -7.37 -14.78
CA GLN A 6 -9.47 -6.43 -15.27
C GLN A 6 -9.11 -6.68 -16.74
N ARG A 7 -8.95 -7.94 -17.17
CA ARG A 7 -8.74 -8.27 -18.59
C ARG A 7 -9.88 -7.79 -19.47
N VAL A 8 -11.12 -8.02 -19.08
CA VAL A 8 -12.30 -7.56 -19.82
C VAL A 8 -12.33 -6.04 -19.93
N ARG A 9 -12.04 -5.32 -18.83
CA ARG A 9 -12.00 -3.85 -18.82
C ARG A 9 -10.84 -3.29 -19.62
N LEU A 10 -9.66 -3.93 -19.55
CA LEU A 10 -8.48 -3.55 -20.31
C LEU A 10 -8.77 -3.69 -21.81
N ARG A 11 -9.37 -4.82 -22.22
CA ARG A 11 -9.81 -5.01 -23.61
C ARG A 11 -10.82 -3.96 -24.05
N ALA A 12 -11.84 -3.70 -23.23
CA ALA A 12 -12.83 -2.66 -23.51
C ALA A 12 -12.20 -1.26 -23.61
N ALA A 13 -11.13 -1.00 -22.88
CA ALA A 13 -10.42 0.28 -22.90
C ALA A 13 -9.51 0.45 -24.11
N LEU A 14 -8.90 -0.65 -24.57
CA LEU A 14 -7.98 -0.65 -25.71
C LEU A 14 -8.71 -0.75 -27.06
N GLY A 15 -9.93 -1.27 -27.10
CA GLY A 15 -10.70 -1.40 -28.35
C GLY A 15 -9.95 -2.26 -29.38
N ASP A 16 -9.79 -1.73 -30.59
CA ASP A 16 -9.08 -2.41 -31.70
C ASP A 16 -7.57 -2.50 -31.49
N GLU A 17 -6.99 -1.67 -30.61
CA GLU A 17 -5.57 -1.70 -30.21
C GLU A 17 -5.28 -2.79 -29.16
N ALA A 18 -6.30 -3.57 -28.75
CA ALA A 18 -6.12 -4.64 -27.79
C ALA A 18 -5.21 -5.74 -28.38
N PRO A 19 -4.06 -6.04 -27.77
CA PRO A 19 -3.18 -7.07 -28.30
C PRO A 19 -3.87 -8.45 -28.34
N PRO A 20 -3.51 -9.32 -29.30
CA PRO A 20 -4.13 -10.64 -29.46
C PRO A 20 -3.98 -11.54 -28.23
N SER A 21 -3.03 -11.25 -27.33
CA SER A 21 -2.89 -11.91 -26.02
C SER A 21 -4.04 -11.62 -25.04
N LEU A 22 -4.86 -10.60 -25.29
CA LEU A 22 -6.10 -10.29 -24.56
C LEU A 22 -7.34 -10.99 -25.17
N SER A 23 -7.17 -11.82 -26.19
CA SER A 23 -8.25 -12.60 -26.78
C SER A 23 -8.79 -13.68 -25.82
N ASN A 24 -10.00 -14.15 -26.11
CA ASN A 24 -10.65 -15.24 -25.37
C ASN A 24 -10.00 -16.57 -25.80
N GLY A 25 -8.86 -16.90 -25.21
CA GLY A 25 -8.27 -18.24 -25.38
C GLY A 25 -6.83 -18.21 -25.88
N SER A 26 -5.90 -17.97 -24.96
CA SER A 26 -4.80 -18.91 -24.85
C SER A 26 -5.17 -19.84 -23.72
N ASP A 27 -5.09 -21.14 -23.97
CA ASP A 27 -5.24 -22.23 -23.01
C ASP A 27 -4.06 -22.17 -22.01
N GLU A 28 -3.94 -21.06 -21.25
CA GLU A 28 -3.07 -21.01 -20.09
C GLU A 28 -3.57 -22.13 -19.19
N THR A 29 -2.74 -23.16 -19.02
CA THR A 29 -3.07 -24.29 -18.19
C THR A 29 -3.16 -23.76 -16.75
N VAL A 30 -4.37 -23.44 -16.30
CA VAL A 30 -4.60 -22.87 -14.97
C VAL A 30 -4.55 -24.01 -13.95
N THR A 31 -3.37 -24.22 -13.38
CA THR A 31 -3.24 -25.12 -12.23
C THR A 31 -3.78 -24.41 -10.99
N THR A 32 -4.88 -24.93 -10.44
CA THR A 32 -5.41 -24.44 -9.16
C THR A 32 -4.73 -25.17 -8.02
N GLN A 33 -4.18 -24.41 -7.07
CA GLN A 33 -3.63 -24.96 -5.83
C GLN A 33 -4.39 -24.38 -4.64
N TRP A 34 -4.73 -25.24 -3.69
CA TRP A 34 -5.33 -24.83 -2.43
C TRP A 34 -4.25 -24.29 -1.50
N CYS A 35 -4.49 -23.13 -0.92
CA CYS A 35 -3.63 -22.54 0.09
C CYS A 35 -4.47 -22.12 1.30
N SER A 36 -3.87 -22.18 2.49
CA SER A 36 -4.49 -21.64 3.70
C SER A 36 -4.32 -20.12 3.72
N ALA A 37 -5.40 -19.41 4.01
CA ALA A 37 -5.39 -17.98 4.25
C ALA A 37 -5.48 -17.69 5.75
N VAL A 38 -4.71 -16.71 6.22
CA VAL A 38 -4.73 -16.23 7.60
C VAL A 38 -4.86 -14.71 7.61
N SER A 39 -5.30 -14.14 8.72
CA SER A 39 -5.36 -12.68 8.85
C SER A 39 -3.95 -12.10 8.95
N LEU A 40 -3.81 -10.82 8.57
CA LEU A 40 -2.53 -10.12 8.71
C LEU A 40 -2.05 -10.11 10.17
N SER A 41 -2.95 -9.99 11.15
CA SER A 41 -2.58 -10.10 12.57
C SER A 41 -2.00 -11.45 12.95
N GLN A 42 -2.61 -12.54 12.48
CA GLN A 42 -2.11 -13.89 12.74
C GLN A 42 -0.72 -14.07 12.11
N LEU A 43 -0.50 -13.52 10.92
CA LEU A 43 0.81 -13.53 10.27
C LEU A 43 1.85 -12.75 11.10
N LEU A 44 1.51 -11.54 11.57
CA LEU A 44 2.41 -10.73 12.41
C LEU A 44 2.76 -11.45 13.72
N GLN A 45 1.79 -12.08 14.37
CA GLN A 45 1.99 -12.87 15.59
C GLN A 45 2.90 -14.08 15.34
N ARG A 46 2.62 -14.86 14.28
CA ARG A 46 3.43 -16.03 13.92
C ARG A 46 4.87 -15.66 13.57
N ALA A 47 5.06 -14.50 12.95
CA ALA A 47 6.39 -13.97 12.62
C ALA A 47 7.11 -13.33 13.84
N GLY A 48 6.48 -13.28 15.01
CA GLY A 48 7.06 -12.65 16.21
C GLY A 48 7.23 -11.13 16.07
N LEU A 49 6.50 -10.48 15.15
CA LEU A 49 6.61 -9.06 14.89
C LEU A 49 5.86 -8.26 15.95
N THR A 50 6.57 -7.96 17.04
CA THR A 50 6.09 -7.13 18.16
C THR A 50 6.57 -5.68 18.08
N HIS A 51 7.50 -5.40 17.17
CA HIS A 51 8.11 -4.09 16.98
C HIS A 51 7.58 -3.39 15.73
N ARG A 52 8.07 -2.16 15.53
CA ARG A 52 7.65 -1.26 14.46
C ARG A 52 7.94 -1.82 13.07
N ILE A 53 6.94 -1.71 12.19
CA ILE A 53 7.01 -2.03 10.77
C ILE A 53 7.08 -0.71 10.01
N ASP A 54 8.23 -0.44 9.39
CA ASP A 54 8.45 0.83 8.68
C ASP A 54 7.59 0.99 7.42
N LEU A 55 7.23 -0.12 6.77
CA LEU A 55 6.40 -0.15 5.57
C LEU A 55 5.63 -1.47 5.45
N LEU A 56 4.31 -1.36 5.22
CA LEU A 56 3.45 -2.45 4.76
C LEU A 56 3.05 -2.16 3.31
N LYS A 57 3.46 -3.02 2.37
CA LYS A 57 2.92 -3.01 0.99
C LYS A 57 1.80 -4.04 0.88
N VAL A 58 0.66 -3.64 0.31
CA VAL A 58 -0.47 -4.52 -0.02
C VAL A 58 -0.77 -4.38 -1.50
N ASP A 59 -0.76 -5.51 -2.20
CA ASP A 59 -0.94 -5.58 -3.64
C ASP A 59 -1.61 -6.93 -3.91
N CYS A 60 -2.91 -6.94 -3.69
CA CYS A 60 -3.70 -8.16 -3.54
C CYS A 60 -5.02 -7.94 -4.26
N GLU A 61 -4.94 -7.93 -5.58
CA GLU A 61 -6.03 -7.86 -6.57
C GLU A 61 -7.45 -8.05 -6.00
N GLY A 62 -8.01 -7.02 -5.36
CA GLY A 62 -9.38 -6.95 -4.88
C GLY A 62 -9.66 -7.26 -3.41
N ASP A 63 -8.69 -7.77 -2.63
CA ASP A 63 -8.86 -8.20 -1.24
C ASP A 63 -8.23 -7.23 -0.21
N GLU A 64 -7.86 -6.03 -0.63
CA GLU A 64 -7.13 -5.05 0.18
C GLU A 64 -7.91 -4.66 1.45
N CYS A 65 -9.23 -4.47 1.34
CA CYS A 65 -10.08 -4.22 2.50
C CYS A 65 -10.10 -5.40 3.49
N LEU A 66 -10.14 -6.65 2.99
CA LEU A 66 -10.15 -7.84 3.85
C LEU A 66 -8.84 -7.96 4.61
N ILE A 67 -7.72 -7.72 3.94
CA ILE A 67 -6.38 -7.72 4.55
C ILE A 67 -6.27 -6.68 5.67
N LEU A 68 -6.69 -5.44 5.41
CA LEU A 68 -6.63 -4.38 6.41
C LEU A 68 -7.58 -4.63 7.59
N ASN A 69 -8.80 -5.14 7.35
CA ASN A 69 -9.73 -5.50 8.42
C ASN A 69 -9.25 -6.70 9.25
N GLY A 70 -8.33 -7.52 8.72
CA GLY A 70 -7.64 -8.58 9.47
C GLY A 70 -6.62 -8.07 10.50
N LEU A 71 -6.37 -6.76 10.58
CA LEU A 71 -5.53 -6.15 11.61
C LEU A 71 -6.31 -5.90 12.92
N GLN A 72 -5.81 -6.45 14.02
CA GLN A 72 -6.25 -6.14 15.38
C GLN A 72 -5.74 -4.76 15.78
N GLN A 73 -6.47 -4.11 16.70
CA GLN A 73 -6.20 -2.75 17.15
C GLN A 73 -4.74 -2.52 17.61
N GLN A 74 -4.14 -3.49 18.28
CA GLN A 74 -2.76 -3.40 18.76
C GLN A 74 -1.73 -3.36 17.62
N HIS A 75 -1.97 -4.10 16.53
CA HIS A 75 -1.03 -4.20 15.41
C HIS A 75 -1.04 -2.95 14.53
N TRP A 76 -2.15 -2.20 14.51
CA TRP A 76 -2.22 -0.90 13.82
C TRP A 76 -1.17 0.11 14.30
N ARG A 77 -0.71 0.00 15.55
CA ARG A 77 0.33 0.87 16.13
C ARG A 77 1.74 0.52 15.64
N LEU A 78 1.95 -0.71 15.17
CA LEU A 78 3.25 -1.16 14.67
C LEU A 78 3.55 -0.53 13.30
N LEU A 79 2.52 -0.28 12.50
CA LEU A 79 2.64 0.23 11.13
C LEU A 79 2.97 1.73 11.10
N ARG A 80 4.12 2.07 10.53
CA ARG A 80 4.53 3.47 10.27
C ARG A 80 3.97 3.99 8.95
N GLN A 81 4.03 3.17 7.90
CA GLN A 81 3.62 3.52 6.54
C GLN A 81 2.91 2.34 5.90
N VAL A 82 1.92 2.63 5.07
CA VAL A 82 1.20 1.64 4.27
C VAL A 82 1.15 2.12 2.83
N VAL A 83 1.45 1.24 1.89
CA VAL A 83 1.30 1.46 0.45
C VAL A 83 0.36 0.39 -0.07
N LEU A 84 -0.72 0.80 -0.73
CA LEU A 84 -1.66 -0.13 -1.36
C LEU A 84 -1.81 0.17 -2.84
N GLU A 85 -1.90 -0.88 -3.64
CA GLU A 85 -2.58 -0.81 -4.93
C GLU A 85 -4.05 -1.19 -4.71
N VAL A 86 -4.97 -0.31 -5.09
CA VAL A 86 -6.41 -0.49 -4.87
C VAL A 86 -7.14 -0.38 -6.18
N HIS A 87 -7.85 -1.45 -6.53
CA HIS A 87 -8.83 -1.43 -7.59
C HIS A 87 -10.16 -0.87 -7.07
N ASP A 88 -10.58 0.32 -7.53
CA ASP A 88 -11.78 0.98 -7.01
C ASP A 88 -13.09 0.43 -7.61
N ILE A 89 -13.53 -0.69 -7.05
CA ILE A 89 -14.84 -1.31 -7.31
C ILE A 89 -15.70 -1.21 -6.05
N HIS A 90 -16.99 -0.90 -6.21
CA HIS A 90 -17.93 -0.75 -5.10
C HIS A 90 -17.43 0.23 -4.02
N ALA A 91 -16.84 1.37 -4.41
CA ALA A 91 -16.26 2.37 -3.50
C ALA A 91 -15.16 1.83 -2.56
N ARG A 92 -14.39 0.83 -3.02
CA ARG A 92 -13.29 0.23 -2.25
C ARG A 92 -12.25 1.27 -1.84
N LEU A 93 -11.90 2.20 -2.73
CA LEU A 93 -10.94 3.27 -2.42
C LEU A 93 -11.40 4.08 -1.20
N GLN A 94 -12.65 4.52 -1.19
CA GLN A 94 -13.21 5.31 -0.09
C GLN A 94 -13.17 4.53 1.24
N ARG A 95 -13.52 3.23 1.22
CA ARG A 95 -13.47 2.36 2.41
C ARG A 95 -12.05 2.22 2.95
N VAL A 96 -11.06 1.97 2.07
CA VAL A 96 -9.64 1.87 2.45
C VAL A 96 -9.14 3.18 3.04
N VAL A 97 -9.39 4.30 2.38
CA VAL A 97 -8.99 5.64 2.86
C VAL A 97 -9.62 5.94 4.21
N GLY A 98 -10.91 5.67 4.37
CA GLY A 98 -11.62 5.85 5.63
C GLY A 98 -11.04 5.01 6.76
N LEU A 99 -10.74 3.73 6.51
CA LEU A 99 -10.12 2.84 7.48
C LEU A 99 -8.74 3.36 7.93
N LEU A 100 -7.86 3.68 6.99
CA LEU A 100 -6.53 4.20 7.28
C LEU A 100 -6.58 5.50 8.08
N ARG A 101 -7.48 6.43 7.70
CA ARG A 101 -7.68 7.69 8.45
C ARG A 101 -8.16 7.45 9.87
N ARG A 102 -9.11 6.53 10.09
CA ARG A 102 -9.58 6.15 11.44
C ARG A 102 -8.46 5.62 12.33
N HIS A 103 -7.47 4.94 11.75
CA HIS A 103 -6.29 4.48 12.48
C HIS A 103 -5.18 5.53 12.61
N GLY A 104 -5.41 6.79 12.22
CA GLY A 104 -4.49 7.91 12.45
C GLY A 104 -3.41 8.09 11.38
N PHE A 105 -3.66 7.61 10.16
CA PHE A 105 -2.78 7.87 9.01
C PHE A 105 -3.22 9.13 8.25
N ARG A 106 -2.24 9.91 7.79
CA ARG A 106 -2.42 10.84 6.67
C ARG A 106 -2.37 10.04 5.37
N VAL A 107 -3.38 10.18 4.53
CA VAL A 107 -3.54 9.39 3.30
C VAL A 107 -3.49 10.28 2.07
N VAL A 108 -2.67 9.89 1.09
CA VAL A 108 -2.57 10.46 -0.25
C VAL A 108 -2.94 9.36 -1.24
N THR A 109 -3.74 9.70 -2.25
CA THR A 109 -4.17 8.77 -3.31
C THR A 109 -3.73 9.29 -4.66
N VAL A 110 -3.19 8.42 -5.51
CA VAL A 110 -2.75 8.75 -6.87
C VAL A 110 -3.37 7.75 -7.82
N GLN A 111 -4.10 8.23 -8.82
CA GLN A 111 -4.64 7.34 -9.85
C GLN A 111 -3.49 6.83 -10.73
N GLN A 112 -3.48 5.53 -11.02
CA GLN A 112 -2.52 4.97 -11.94
C GLN A 112 -2.92 5.33 -13.36
N GLN A 113 -1.98 5.93 -14.11
CA GLN A 113 -2.22 6.38 -15.49
C GLN A 113 -1.11 5.91 -16.42
N SER A 114 0.15 6.07 -16.01
CA SER A 114 1.28 5.53 -16.76
C SER A 114 2.50 5.35 -15.86
N SER A 115 3.38 4.44 -16.26
CA SER A 115 4.65 4.15 -15.59
C SER A 115 5.71 3.87 -16.64
N THR A 116 6.94 4.35 -16.44
CA THR A 116 8.09 3.95 -17.27
C THR A 116 9.00 3.04 -16.47
N VAL A 117 9.20 1.80 -16.94
CA VAL A 117 10.09 0.83 -16.30
C VAL A 117 11.07 0.33 -17.35
N ARG A 118 12.37 0.58 -17.14
CA ARG A 118 13.45 0.14 -18.05
C ARG A 118 13.23 0.51 -19.52
N GLY A 119 12.70 1.71 -19.79
CA GLY A 119 12.41 2.18 -21.15
C GLY A 119 11.06 1.72 -21.72
N TYR A 120 10.34 0.82 -21.04
CA TYR A 120 8.97 0.44 -21.41
C TYR A 120 7.98 1.41 -20.78
N ARG A 121 7.15 2.04 -21.60
CA ARG A 121 6.00 2.82 -21.15
C ARG A 121 4.81 1.89 -20.97
N MET A 122 4.36 1.73 -19.74
CA MET A 122 3.10 1.11 -19.41
C MET A 122 2.02 2.19 -19.36
N GLU A 123 0.95 1.97 -20.11
CA GLU A 123 -0.27 2.77 -19.98
C GLU A 123 -1.30 1.98 -19.19
N VAL A 124 -1.90 2.64 -18.20
CA VAL A 124 -2.96 2.08 -17.37
C VAL A 124 -4.23 2.85 -17.71
N PRO A 125 -5.17 2.24 -18.44
CA PRO A 125 -6.41 2.92 -18.79
C PRO A 125 -7.17 3.33 -17.53
N CYS A 126 -7.68 4.57 -17.52
CA CYS A 126 -8.44 5.10 -16.38
C CYS A 126 -9.69 4.25 -16.04
N SER A 127 -10.21 3.50 -17.01
CA SER A 127 -11.33 2.55 -16.84
C SER A 127 -11.00 1.38 -15.91
N LEU A 128 -9.72 1.05 -15.70
CA LEU A 128 -9.29 0.08 -14.70
C LEU A 128 -9.44 0.61 -13.28
N ARG A 129 -9.58 1.93 -13.09
CA ARG A 129 -9.79 2.55 -11.77
C ARG A 129 -8.81 2.05 -10.71
N LEU A 130 -7.54 1.89 -11.10
CA LEU A 130 -6.46 1.51 -10.20
C LEU A 130 -5.86 2.74 -9.53
N TRP A 131 -5.58 2.62 -8.25
CA TRP A 131 -5.08 3.71 -7.41
C TRP A 131 -3.93 3.23 -6.54
N TYR A 132 -2.88 4.04 -6.45
CA TYR A 132 -1.94 3.95 -5.35
C TYR A 132 -2.47 4.72 -4.16
N VAL A 133 -2.45 4.08 -2.98
CA VAL A 133 -2.79 4.68 -1.69
C VAL A 133 -1.53 4.71 -0.83
N PHE A 134 -1.08 5.91 -0.47
CA PHE A 134 0.06 6.13 0.41
C PHE A 134 -0.46 6.63 1.76
N ALA A 135 -0.21 5.88 2.82
CA ALA A 135 -0.61 6.20 4.18
C ALA A 135 0.62 6.37 5.06
N THR A 136 0.75 7.51 5.75
CA THR A 136 1.89 7.79 6.63
C THR A 136 1.42 8.32 7.97
N ARG A 137 2.10 7.93 9.06
CA ARG A 137 1.96 8.62 10.35
C ARG A 137 2.91 9.80 10.38
N SER A 138 2.44 10.95 10.87
CA SER A 138 3.34 12.05 11.21
C SER A 138 4.36 11.55 12.23
N LYS A 139 5.64 11.92 12.07
CA LYS A 139 6.62 11.69 13.15
C LYS A 139 6.03 12.35 14.40
N ALA A 140 5.94 11.61 15.51
CA ALA A 140 5.81 12.25 16.81
C ALA A 140 6.90 13.33 16.84
N LYS A 141 6.51 14.59 17.10
CA LYS A 141 7.48 15.66 17.26
C LYS A 141 8.43 15.15 18.34
N HIS A 142 9.66 14.78 17.97
CA HIS A 142 10.68 14.62 18.98
C HIS A 142 10.64 15.94 19.72
N ALA A 143 10.24 15.91 21.00
CA ALA A 143 10.39 17.07 21.86
C ALA A 143 11.83 17.53 21.62
N ARG A 144 12.00 18.73 21.06
CA ARG A 144 13.34 19.30 20.85
C ARG A 144 13.98 19.19 22.22
N ARG A 145 14.93 18.25 22.41
CA ARG A 145 15.75 18.26 23.61
C ARG A 145 16.40 19.63 23.56
N SER A 146 16.06 20.48 24.53
CA SER A 146 16.70 21.77 24.72
C SER A 146 18.22 21.53 24.64
N PRO A 147 18.99 22.42 23.99
CA PRO A 147 20.43 22.29 24.01
C PRO A 147 20.83 22.23 25.49
N ARG A 148 21.47 21.13 25.90
CA ARG A 148 22.07 21.06 27.24
C ARG A 148 23.12 22.16 27.26
N THR A 149 22.86 23.22 28.01
CA THR A 149 23.85 24.22 28.36
C THR A 149 24.95 23.49 29.13
N LEU A 150 26.06 23.22 28.45
CA LEU A 150 27.29 22.81 29.09
C LEU A 150 27.85 24.05 29.79
N SER A 151 27.65 24.15 31.11
CA SER A 151 28.42 25.06 31.95
C SER A 151 29.84 24.53 32.04
N GLY A 152 30.77 25.09 31.26
CA GLY A 152 32.21 24.92 31.47
C GLY A 152 32.72 25.88 32.55
N PRO A 153 33.78 25.50 33.30
CA PRO A 153 34.26 26.25 34.46
C PRO A 153 35.01 27.53 34.07
N ARG A 154 35.05 28.48 35.02
CA ARG A 154 35.72 29.79 34.97
C ARG A 154 37.26 29.65 34.99
N GLY A 155 37.94 30.63 34.39
CA GLY A 155 39.40 30.87 34.43
C GLY A 155 40.02 30.64 33.04
N VAL A 156 40.91 31.47 32.48
CA VAL A 156 42.00 32.26 33.07
C VAL A 156 42.33 33.47 32.16
N THR A 157 42.81 34.53 32.80
CA THR A 157 43.34 35.82 32.31
C THR A 157 44.54 35.67 31.38
N GLU A 158 44.70 36.53 30.37
CA GLU A 158 46.02 36.97 29.92
C GLU A 158 46.03 38.47 29.60
N VAL A 159 47.23 39.03 29.79
CA VAL A 159 47.71 40.42 29.79
C VAL A 159 47.55 41.16 28.46
#